data_AF-A0A955LTI3-F1
#
_entry.id   AF-A0A955LTI3-F1
#
_cell.length_a   1.000
_cell.length_b   1.000
_cell.length_c   1.000
_cell.angle_alpha   90.00
_cell.angle_beta   90.00
_cell.angle_gamma   90.00
#
_symmetry.space_group_name_H-M   'P 1'
#
loop_
_entity.id
_entity.type
_entity.pdbx_description
1 polymer ?
#
loop_
_entity_poly.entity_id
_entity_poly.type
_entity_poly.pdbx_seq_one_letter_code
_entity_poly.pdbx_strand_id
1 'polypeptide(L)'
;GTLKKRGLVITASDAADKYVLRFFAPQSGIPEDPCTGSAQSVLADLWKRKNKRTEFDVVQLSDSGGAMRVICGAKYVRVRGRVRRIGRPEVSVK
;
A
#
# COMPACT_ATOMS: atom_id res chain seq x y z
N GLY A 1 -14.31 10.26 -18.52
CA GLY A 1 -14.75 8.85 -18.40
C GLY A 1 -14.60 8.40 -16.97
N THR A 2 -15.52 7.59 -16.44
CA THR A 2 -15.53 7.19 -15.01
C THR A 2 -15.13 5.72 -14.88
N LEU A 3 -14.14 5.43 -14.04
CA LEU A 3 -13.64 4.08 -13.78
C LEU A 3 -14.63 3.31 -12.90
N LYS A 4 -15.38 2.32 -13.41
CA LYS A 4 -16.37 1.54 -12.63
C LYS A 4 -15.72 0.51 -11.67
N LYS A 5 -14.77 0.93 -10.84
CA LYS A 5 -14.04 0.08 -9.86
C LYS A 5 -13.77 0.86 -8.58
N ARG A 6 -13.58 0.14 -7.46
CA ARG A 6 -13.32 0.74 -6.13
C ARG A 6 -12.10 1.67 -6.11
N GLY A 7 -11.08 1.39 -6.92
CA GLY A 7 -9.89 2.22 -7.02
C GLY A 7 -8.96 1.76 -8.15
N LEU A 8 -7.94 2.59 -8.39
CA LEU A 8 -6.87 2.38 -9.36
C LEU A 8 -5.54 2.31 -8.61
N VAL A 9 -4.82 1.21 -8.80
CA VAL A 9 -3.44 1.05 -8.33
C VAL A 9 -2.51 1.23 -9.52
N ILE A 10 -1.51 2.10 -9.40
CA ILE A 10 -0.39 2.20 -10.34
C ILE A 10 0.85 1.69 -9.61
N THR A 11 1.64 0.80 -10.22
CA THR A 11 2.83 0.22 -9.60
C THR A 11 3.95 0.04 -10.61
N ALA A 12 5.19 0.11 -10.15
CA ALA A 12 6.39 -0.12 -10.96
C ALA A 12 7.48 -0.80 -10.13
N SER A 13 8.41 -1.48 -10.80
CA SER A 13 9.60 -2.04 -10.17
C SER A 13 10.58 -0.90 -9.95
N ASP A 14 11.17 -0.85 -8.77
CA ASP A 14 12.29 0.06 -8.46
C ASP A 14 13.60 -0.75 -8.34
N ALA A 15 13.50 -1.99 -7.86
CA ALA A 15 14.57 -2.99 -7.91
C ALA A 15 13.97 -4.41 -7.96
N ALA A 16 14.80 -5.45 -7.90
CA ALA A 16 14.33 -6.83 -7.90
C ALA A 16 13.45 -7.17 -6.68
N ASP A 17 13.76 -6.59 -5.52
CA ASP A 17 13.08 -6.75 -4.23
C ASP A 17 12.42 -5.43 -3.77
N LYS A 18 12.20 -4.50 -4.69
CA LYS A 18 11.58 -3.20 -4.37
C LYS A 18 10.58 -2.78 -5.42
N TYR A 19 9.39 -2.37 -4.98
CA TYR A 19 8.40 -1.77 -5.88
C TYR A 19 7.77 -0.53 -5.26
N VAL A 20 7.23 0.31 -6.13
CA VAL A 20 6.52 1.53 -5.75
C VAL A 20 5.07 1.45 -6.16
N LEU A 21 4.21 2.24 -5.51
CA LEU A 21 2.81 2.35 -5.89
C LEU A 21 2.20 3.72 -5.64
N ARG A 22 1.07 3.99 -6.31
CA ARG A 22 0.09 5.01 -5.98
C ARG A 22 -1.31 4.39 -6.01
N PHE A 23 -2.22 4.87 -5.16
CA PHE A 23 -3.58 4.33 -5.06
C PHE A 23 -4.64 5.44 -5.05
N PHE A 24 -5.52 5.42 -6.04
CA PHE A 24 -6.60 6.41 -6.21
C PHE A 24 -7.95 5.76 -6.03
N ALA A 25 -8.81 6.30 -5.17
CA ALA A 25 -10.15 5.77 -4.90
C ALA A 25 -11.22 6.87 -4.84
N PRO A 26 -11.37 7.69 -5.90
CA PRO A 26 -12.27 8.86 -5.88
C PRO A 26 -13.73 8.48 -5.63
N GLN A 27 -14.14 7.27 -6.00
CA GLN A 27 -15.49 6.75 -5.72
C GLN A 27 -15.77 6.52 -4.23
N SER A 28 -14.73 6.43 -3.41
CA SER A 28 -14.81 6.32 -1.96
C SER A 28 -14.54 7.66 -1.26
N GLY A 29 -14.53 8.77 -2.00
CA GLY A 29 -14.24 10.10 -1.46
C GLY A 29 -12.76 10.34 -1.15
N ILE A 30 -11.87 9.43 -1.58
CA ILE A 30 -10.42 9.52 -1.37
C ILE A 30 -9.75 9.79 -2.72
N PRO A 31 -9.35 11.03 -3.04
CA PRO A 31 -8.67 11.32 -4.30
C PRO A 31 -7.44 10.43 -4.49
N GLU A 32 -6.59 10.36 -3.47
CA GLU A 32 -5.44 9.47 -3.35
C GLU A 32 -5.27 9.08 -1.87
N ASP A 33 -5.05 7.78 -1.61
CA ASP A 33 -4.78 7.29 -0.27
C ASP A 33 -3.29 7.49 0.07
N PRO A 34 -2.95 8.07 1.23
CA PRO A 34 -1.56 8.25 1.65
C PRO A 34 -0.75 6.96 1.70
N CYS A 35 -1.30 5.87 2.26
CA CYS A 35 -0.58 4.61 2.44
C CYS A 35 -1.55 3.43 2.56
N THR A 36 -1.61 2.60 1.52
CA THR A 36 -2.65 1.59 1.35
C THR A 36 -2.13 0.18 1.63
N GLY A 37 -2.45 -0.34 2.81
CA GLY A 37 -2.07 -1.71 3.20
C GLY A 37 -2.82 -2.80 2.44
N SER A 38 -4.11 -2.59 2.12
CA SER A 38 -4.95 -3.60 1.46
C SER A 38 -4.52 -3.91 0.03
N ALA A 39 -3.96 -2.93 -0.69
CA ALA A 39 -3.42 -3.11 -2.04
C ALA A 39 -2.26 -4.12 -2.08
N GLN A 40 -1.51 -4.26 -0.98
CA GLN A 40 -0.34 -5.14 -0.91
C GLN A 40 -0.72 -6.62 -1.06
N SER A 41 -1.95 -7.01 -0.70
CA SER A 41 -2.43 -8.38 -0.88
C SER A 41 -2.39 -8.84 -2.35
N VAL A 42 -2.64 -7.91 -3.28
CA VAL A 42 -2.61 -8.19 -4.73
C VAL A 42 -1.21 -7.93 -5.30
N LEU A 43 -0.57 -6.84 -4.89
CA LEU A 43 0.74 -6.45 -5.41
C LEU A 43 1.85 -7.41 -5.01
N ALA A 44 1.82 -7.97 -3.79
CA ALA A 44 2.82 -8.91 -3.34
C ALA A 44 2.86 -10.17 -4.22
N ASP A 45 1.69 -10.72 -4.60
CA ASP A 45 1.61 -11.88 -5.49
C ASP A 45 2.05 -11.53 -6.92
N LEU A 46 1.63 -10.36 -7.43
CA LEU A 46 2.04 -9.85 -8.74
C LEU A 46 3.57 -9.77 -8.86
N TRP A 47 4.22 -9.10 -7.90
CA TRP A 47 5.67 -8.90 -7.91
C TRP A 47 6.44 -10.17 -7.58
N LYS A 48 5.90 -11.06 -6.74
CA LYS A 48 6.46 -12.41 -6.54
C LYS A 48 6.53 -13.19 -7.85
N ARG A 49 5.45 -13.19 -8.64
CA ARG A 49 5.42 -13.91 -9.93
C ARG A 49 6.42 -13.34 -10.93
N LYS A 50 6.54 -12.01 -10.98
CA LYS A 50 7.45 -11.27 -11.87
C LYS A 50 8.93 -11.45 -11.48
N ASN A 51 9.26 -11.22 -10.22
CA ASN A 51 10.66 -11.07 -9.77
C ASN A 51 11.21 -12.32 -9.05
N LYS A 52 10.37 -13.33 -8.80
CA LYS A 52 10.71 -14.57 -8.06
C LYS A 52 11.23 -14.30 -6.64
N ARG A 53 10.78 -13.20 -6.02
CA ARG A 53 11.06 -12.83 -4.63
C ARG A 53 9.78 -12.94 -3.78
N THR A 54 9.94 -13.19 -2.48
CA THR A 54 8.82 -13.26 -1.53
C THR A 54 8.82 -12.12 -0.53
N GLU A 55 9.84 -11.29 -0.53
CA GLU A 55 9.97 -10.13 0.34
C GLU A 55 10.26 -8.90 -0.49
N PHE A 56 9.61 -7.80 -0.14
CA PHE A 56 9.70 -6.57 -0.88
C PHE A 56 9.75 -5.37 0.06
N ASP A 57 10.63 -4.42 -0.26
CA ASP A 57 10.51 -3.05 0.21
C ASP A 57 9.55 -2.30 -0.70
N VAL A 58 8.61 -1.58 -0.08
CA VAL A 58 7.53 -0.92 -0.80
C VAL A 58 7.46 0.53 -0.38
N VAL A 59 7.38 1.42 -1.37
CA VAL A 59 7.17 2.86 -1.12
C VAL A 59 5.91 3.31 -1.85
N GLN A 60 4.95 3.84 -1.11
CA GLN A 60 3.79 4.53 -1.66
C GLN A 60 4.18 5.97 -1.95
N LEU A 61 4.14 6.35 -3.22
CA LEU A 61 4.55 7.67 -3.73
C LEU A 61 3.35 8.63 -3.79
N SER A 62 2.54 8.65 -2.72
CA SER A 62 1.53 9.69 -2.50
C SER A 62 2.19 10.95 -1.93
N ASP A 63 1.43 12.04 -1.81
CA ASP A 63 1.93 13.32 -1.29
C ASP A 63 2.53 13.21 0.13
N SER A 64 1.85 12.50 1.03
CA SER A 64 2.37 12.21 2.39
C SER A 64 3.25 10.96 2.46
N GLY A 65 3.11 10.07 1.48
CA GLY A 65 3.91 8.85 1.31
C GLY A 65 3.73 7.79 2.39
N GLY A 66 4.47 6.68 2.22
CA GLY A 66 4.57 5.62 3.22
C GLY A 66 5.52 4.51 2.79
N ALA A 67 6.34 4.03 3.73
CA ALA A 67 7.24 2.89 3.50
C ALA A 67 6.74 1.65 4.23
N MET A 68 6.73 0.52 3.52
CA MET A 68 6.28 -0.77 4.04
C MET A 68 7.29 -1.87 3.71
N ARG A 69 7.40 -2.85 4.61
CA ARG A 69 8.00 -4.15 4.33
C ARG A 69 6.88 -5.15 4.09
N VAL A 70 6.88 -5.80 2.92
CA VAL A 70 5.83 -6.74 2.51
C VAL A 70 6.42 -8.13 2.32
N ILE A 71 5.81 -9.14 2.95
CA ILE A 71 6.23 -10.54 2.86
C ILE A 71 5.06 -11.36 2.31
N CYS A 72 5.26 -11.98 1.16
CA CYS A 72 4.31 -12.88 0.50
C CYS A 72 4.52 -14.33 0.96
N GLY A 73 3.73 -14.76 1.94
CA GLY A 73 3.66 -16.15 2.37
C GLY A 73 2.87 -17.03 1.39
N ALA A 74 2.66 -18.29 1.77
CA ALA A 74 1.88 -19.24 0.97
C ALA A 74 0.36 -18.94 0.98
N LYS A 75 -0.18 -18.51 2.13
CA LYS A 75 -1.61 -18.25 2.33
C LYS A 75 -1.91 -16.85 2.87
N TYR A 76 -0.88 -16.02 3.03
CA TYR A 76 -1.02 -14.70 3.65
C TYR A 76 -0.03 -13.72 3.04
N VAL A 77 -0.34 -12.44 3.18
CA VAL A 77 0.59 -11.33 2.96
C VAL A 77 0.75 -10.59 4.28
N ARG A 78 1.99 -10.42 4.73
CA ARG A 78 2.30 -9.62 5.92
C ARG A 78 2.80 -8.26 5.47
N VAL A 79 2.15 -7.21 5.96
CA VAL A 79 2.54 -5.81 5.73
C VAL A 79 3.02 -5.25 7.06
N ARG A 80 4.20 -4.63 7.06
CA ARG A 80 4.76 -3.94 8.22
C ARG A 80 5.12 -2.52 7.82
N GLY A 81 4.85 -1.57 8.70
CA GLY A 81 5.28 -0.18 8.54
C GLY A 81 5.73 0.37 9.89
N ARG A 82 6.55 1.42 9.87
CA ARG A 82 6.83 2.22 11.07
C ARG A 82 5.78 3.31 11.19
N VAL A 83 5.29 3.54 12.40
CA VAL A 83 4.31 4.58 12.70
C VAL A 83 4.91 5.61 13.63
N ARG A 84 4.60 6.89 13.38
CA ARG A 84 4.92 7.99 14.28
C ARG A 84 3.63 8.51 14.89
N ARG A 85 3.57 8.57 16.22
CA ARG A 85 2.44 9.17 16.93
C ARG A 85 2.47 10.69 16.73
N ILE A 86 1.37 11.27 16.26
CA ILE A 86 1.25 12.72 16.00
C ILE A 86 0.48 13.45 17.12
N GLY A 87 -0.16 12.73 18.05
CA GLY A 87 -0.81 13.34 19.21
C GLY A 87 -1.45 12.33 20.17
N ARG A 88 -2.07 12.83 21.24
CA ARG A 88 -2.95 12.09 22.14
C ARG A 88 -4.28 12.84 22.24
N PRO A 89 -5.31 12.44 21.48
CA PRO A 89 -6.63 13.03 21.68
C PRO A 89 -7.17 12.61 23.06
N GLU A 90 -7.68 13.57 23.82
CA GLU A 90 -8.55 13.30 24.97
C GLU A 90 -9.98 13.22 24.45
N VAL A 91 -10.67 12.13 24.80
CA VAL A 91 -12.08 11.94 24.45
C VAL A 91 -12.84 11.84 25.76
N SER A 92 -13.61 12.87 26.09
CA SER A 92 -14.57 12.82 27.19
C SER A 92 -15.89 12.28 26.67
N VAL A 93 -16.41 11.24 27.32
CA VAL A 93 -17.76 10.72 27.06
C VAL A 93 -18.69 11.37 28.10
N LYS A 94 -19.81 11.95 27.64
CA LYS A 94 -20.87 12.47 28.51
C LYS A 94 -21.79 11.35 28.98
#